data_AF-A0AAP6SF19-F1
#
_entry.id   AF-A0AAP6SF19-F1
#
_cell.length_a   1.000
_cell.length_b   1.000
_cell.length_c   1.000
_cell.angle_alpha   90.00
_cell.angle_beta   90.00
_cell.angle_gamma   90.00
#
_symmetry.space_group_name_H-M   'P 1'
#
loop_
_entity.id
_entity.type
_entity.pdbx_description
1 polymer ?
#
loop_
_entity_poly.entity_id
_entity_poly.type
_entity_poly.pdbx_seq_one_letter_code
_entity_poly.pdbx_strand_id
1 'polypeptide(L)'
;MKKLSFLFYILSLVIVSCGSDNEPATIVDQHNQIFNSFMSEQNVINQIPATLATGIDAPFYLIDSQRQIYMKVISDNGVKLTERQECYFRHSTYRLVQSENGVKPVLSSTNENEMGEQPGELSYTTLSDIPTLLPLRYVGNCSEIYLAIRQISDKSDAPMLMHIRYFPKGL
;
A
#
# COMPACT_ATOMS: atom_id res chain seq x y z
N MET A 1 54.97 -6.66 -49.87
CA MET A 1 54.79 -5.36 -49.16
C MET A 1 53.31 -5.13 -48.96
N LYS A 2 52.94 -4.67 -47.78
CA LYS A 2 51.60 -4.80 -47.17
C LYS A 2 50.89 -3.44 -47.27
N LYS A 3 49.55 -3.47 -47.39
CA LYS A 3 48.59 -2.39 -47.06
C LYS A 3 48.38 -1.33 -48.17
N LEU A 4 47.22 -0.68 -48.34
CA LEU A 4 46.03 -0.60 -47.52
C LEU A 4 44.84 -0.14 -48.39
N SER A 5 43.69 -0.78 -48.17
CA SER A 5 42.35 -0.39 -48.61
C SER A 5 41.93 0.98 -48.06
N PHE A 6 41.08 1.72 -48.79
CA PHE A 6 40.18 2.70 -48.18
C PHE A 6 38.82 2.68 -48.89
N LEU A 7 37.94 1.79 -48.42
CA LEU A 7 36.51 1.77 -48.71
C LEU A 7 35.83 2.79 -47.78
N PHE A 8 35.15 3.77 -48.34
CA PHE A 8 34.38 4.80 -47.61
C PHE A 8 33.16 4.13 -46.95
N TYR A 9 33.21 3.94 -45.63
CA TYR A 9 32.05 3.52 -44.84
C TYR A 9 31.41 4.77 -44.24
N ILE A 10 30.33 5.26 -44.87
CA ILE A 10 29.52 6.35 -44.30
C ILE A 10 28.73 5.75 -43.12
N LEU A 11 29.24 5.97 -41.91
CA LEU A 11 28.54 5.68 -40.68
C LEU A 11 27.53 6.81 -40.43
N SER A 12 26.27 6.60 -40.84
CA SER A 12 25.16 7.47 -40.45
C SER A 12 24.95 7.36 -38.94
N LEU A 13 25.50 8.32 -38.20
CA LEU A 13 25.21 8.54 -36.80
C LEU A 13 23.79 9.12 -36.73
N VAL A 14 22.79 8.25 -36.56
CA VAL A 14 21.46 8.68 -36.16
C VAL A 14 21.57 9.10 -34.70
N ILE A 15 21.86 10.37 -34.47
CA ILE A 15 21.61 11.03 -33.20
C ILE A 15 20.09 11.08 -33.05
N VAL A 16 19.52 10.04 -32.43
CA VAL A 16 18.22 10.19 -31.78
C VAL A 16 18.48 11.16 -30.64
N SER A 17 18.17 12.43 -30.87
CA SER A 17 17.97 13.39 -29.79
C SER A 17 16.83 12.84 -28.95
N CYS A 18 17.17 12.12 -27.88
CA CYS A 18 16.25 11.85 -26.80
C CYS A 18 15.89 13.21 -26.23
N GLY A 19 14.78 13.79 -26.69
CA GLY A 19 14.24 14.99 -26.11
C GLY A 19 14.15 14.77 -24.60
N SER A 20 14.93 15.53 -23.84
CA SER A 20 14.74 15.61 -22.40
C SER A 20 13.49 16.47 -22.19
N ASP A 21 12.34 15.87 -22.42
CA ASP A 21 11.06 16.45 -22.04
C ASP A 21 10.96 16.29 -20.53
N ASN A 22 11.61 17.20 -19.81
CA ASN A 22 11.52 17.30 -18.36
C ASN A 22 10.14 17.87 -18.01
N GLU A 23 9.08 17.08 -18.22
CA GLU A 23 7.78 17.39 -17.67
C GLU A 23 7.90 17.44 -16.14
N PRO A 24 7.32 18.47 -15.48
CA PRO A 24 7.35 18.55 -14.03
C PRO A 24 6.66 17.32 -13.43
N ALA A 25 7.31 16.67 -12.47
CA ALA A 25 6.77 15.49 -11.79
C ALA A 25 5.36 15.80 -11.26
N THR A 26 4.40 14.96 -11.63
CA THR A 26 3.01 15.12 -11.19
C THR A 26 2.87 14.79 -9.71
N ILE A 27 1.77 15.21 -9.08
CA ILE A 27 1.44 14.81 -7.70
C ILE A 27 1.40 13.28 -7.58
N VAL A 28 0.90 12.60 -8.61
CA VAL A 28 0.83 11.13 -8.65
C VAL A 28 2.22 10.50 -8.70
N ASP A 29 3.17 11.09 -9.43
CA ASP A 29 4.56 10.61 -9.47
C ASP A 29 5.23 10.74 -8.09
N GLN A 30 5.01 11.87 -7.42
CA GLN A 30 5.51 12.10 -6.06
C GLN A 30 4.91 11.10 -5.06
N HIS A 31 3.59 10.87 -5.12
CA HIS A 31 2.91 9.87 -4.30
C HIS A 31 3.46 8.45 -4.54
N ASN A 32 3.69 8.08 -5.80
CA ASN A 32 4.27 6.80 -6.15
C ASN A 32 5.71 6.64 -5.65
N GLN A 33 6.52 7.69 -5.75
CA GLN A 33 7.89 7.69 -5.23
C GLN A 33 7.91 7.49 -3.72
N ILE A 34 7.08 8.23 -2.97
CA ILE A 34 6.99 8.12 -1.51
C ILE A 34 6.55 6.70 -1.10
N PHE A 35 5.48 6.19 -1.73
CA PHE A 35 4.97 4.85 -1.41
C PHE A 35 6.01 3.76 -1.75
N ASN A 36 6.64 3.84 -2.92
CA ASN A 36 7.65 2.85 -3.33
C ASN A 36 8.86 2.89 -2.40
N SER A 37 9.33 4.07 -1.98
CA SER A 37 10.43 4.22 -1.03
C SER A 37 10.08 3.54 0.29
N PHE A 38 8.89 3.82 0.85
CA PHE A 38 8.42 3.16 2.08
C PHE A 38 8.38 1.64 1.94
N MET A 39 7.75 1.13 0.88
CA MET A 39 7.59 -0.32 0.67
C MET A 39 8.91 -1.03 0.37
N SER A 40 9.92 -0.33 -0.16
CA SER A 40 11.24 -0.90 -0.45
C SER A 40 12.02 -1.29 0.81
N GLU A 41 11.71 -0.64 1.94
CA GLU A 41 12.26 -0.95 3.26
C GLU A 41 11.48 -2.05 3.99
N GLN A 42 10.39 -2.56 3.40
CA GLN A 42 9.55 -3.60 3.97
C GLN A 42 9.81 -4.97 3.32
N ASN A 43 9.46 -6.04 4.04
CA ASN A 43 9.30 -7.36 3.42
C ASN A 43 7.94 -7.40 2.68
N VAL A 44 7.94 -7.58 1.36
CA VAL A 44 6.74 -7.50 0.51
C VAL A 44 6.54 -8.78 -0.30
N ILE A 45 5.32 -9.30 -0.27
CA ILE A 45 4.88 -10.45 -1.09
C ILE A 45 3.71 -9.98 -1.95
N ASN A 46 3.87 -10.02 -3.27
CA ASN A 46 2.89 -9.49 -4.23
C ASN A 46 1.68 -10.42 -4.49
N GLN A 47 1.30 -11.23 -3.51
CA GLN A 47 0.15 -12.13 -3.56
C GLN A 47 -0.24 -12.60 -2.15
N ILE A 48 -1.48 -13.02 -1.98
CA ILE A 48 -1.94 -13.71 -0.76
C ILE A 48 -1.46 -15.17 -0.78
N PRO A 49 -0.70 -15.64 0.23
CA PRO A 49 -0.35 -17.04 0.39
C PRO A 49 -1.51 -17.87 0.97
N ALA A 50 -1.37 -19.19 0.97
CA ALA A 50 -2.32 -20.09 1.62
C ALA A 50 -2.40 -19.90 3.16
N THR A 51 -1.32 -19.43 3.78
CA THR A 51 -1.26 -19.15 5.22
C THR A 51 -0.54 -17.83 5.44
N LEU A 52 -1.16 -16.94 6.22
CA LEU A 52 -0.61 -15.63 6.55
C LEU A 52 0.29 -15.75 7.78
N ALA A 53 1.53 -15.30 7.66
CA ALA A 53 2.36 -15.03 8.84
C ALA A 53 1.81 -13.82 9.60
N THR A 54 1.91 -13.88 10.93
CA THR A 54 1.49 -12.80 11.85
C THR A 54 2.70 -12.27 12.63
N GLY A 55 2.55 -11.07 13.18
CA GLY A 55 3.54 -10.43 14.04
C GLY A 55 4.18 -9.18 13.41
N ILE A 56 4.99 -8.48 14.20
CA ILE A 56 5.58 -7.20 13.78
C ILE A 56 6.52 -7.35 12.58
N ASP A 57 7.12 -8.53 12.41
CA ASP A 57 8.05 -8.86 11.31
C ASP A 57 7.37 -9.56 10.12
N ALA A 58 6.04 -9.74 10.15
CA ALA A 58 5.30 -10.32 9.04
C ALA A 58 5.49 -9.49 7.74
N PRO A 59 5.40 -10.10 6.55
CA PRO A 59 5.45 -9.34 5.31
C PRO A 59 4.15 -8.55 5.06
N PHE A 60 4.24 -7.55 4.20
CA PHE A 60 3.10 -6.93 3.56
C PHE A 60 2.68 -7.75 2.33
N TYR A 61 1.43 -8.21 2.31
CA TYR A 61 0.84 -8.96 1.21
C TYR A 61 0.00 -8.06 0.32
N LEU A 62 0.14 -8.15 -1.00
CA LEU A 62 -0.79 -7.50 -1.92
C LEU A 62 -2.19 -8.14 -1.85
N ILE A 63 -3.24 -7.35 -1.61
CA ILE A 63 -4.59 -7.88 -1.34
C ILE A 63 -5.67 -7.44 -2.34
N ASP A 64 -5.33 -6.54 -3.26
CA ASP A 64 -6.22 -6.01 -4.29
C ASP A 64 -5.69 -6.27 -5.71
N SER A 65 -6.59 -6.26 -6.69
CA SER A 65 -6.23 -6.49 -8.09
C SER A 65 -5.58 -5.27 -8.76
N GLN A 66 -5.75 -4.06 -8.21
CA GLN A 66 -5.20 -2.83 -8.77
C GLN A 66 -3.77 -2.54 -8.29
N ARG A 67 -3.19 -3.41 -7.44
CA ARG A 67 -1.82 -3.30 -6.91
C ARG A 67 -1.61 -2.09 -6.00
N GLN A 68 -2.65 -1.67 -5.29
CA GLN A 68 -2.66 -0.46 -4.48
C GLN A 68 -2.62 -0.73 -2.98
N ILE A 69 -3.12 -1.87 -2.52
CA ILE A 69 -3.44 -2.12 -1.12
C ILE A 69 -2.65 -3.34 -0.65
N TYR A 70 -1.82 -3.11 0.35
CA TYR A 70 -0.98 -4.13 0.96
C TYR A 70 -1.32 -4.27 2.44
N MET A 71 -1.42 -5.51 2.92
CA MET A 71 -1.78 -5.84 4.29
C MET A 71 -0.64 -6.54 5.00
N LYS A 72 -0.27 -6.07 6.19
CA LYS A 72 0.57 -6.79 7.16
C LYS A 72 -0.34 -7.23 8.32
N VAL A 73 -0.29 -8.50 8.69
CA VAL A 73 -1.09 -9.02 9.81
C VAL A 73 -0.25 -9.01 11.08
N ILE A 74 -0.69 -8.27 12.10
CA ILE A 74 -0.03 -8.22 13.41
C ILE A 74 -0.53 -9.36 14.28
N SER A 75 -1.85 -9.53 14.37
CA SER A 75 -2.47 -10.66 15.05
C SER A 75 -3.78 -11.03 14.37
N ASP A 76 -4.17 -12.30 14.45
CA ASP A 76 -5.48 -12.77 13.98
C ASP A 76 -5.96 -13.89 14.89
N ASN A 77 -6.86 -13.54 15.81
CA ASN A 77 -7.46 -14.48 16.76
C ASN A 77 -8.99 -14.57 16.57
N GLY A 78 -9.50 -14.00 15.48
CA GLY A 78 -10.92 -13.84 15.23
C GLY A 78 -11.53 -14.99 14.44
N VAL A 79 -12.83 -14.90 14.25
CA VAL A 79 -13.54 -15.75 13.30
C VAL A 79 -13.75 -15.01 11.99
N LYS A 80 -13.74 -15.75 10.88
CA LYS A 80 -14.11 -15.23 9.58
C LYS A 80 -15.57 -14.78 9.57
N LEU A 81 -15.80 -13.57 9.08
CA LEU A 81 -17.15 -13.06 8.90
C LEU A 81 -17.80 -13.70 7.68
N THR A 82 -19.08 -14.04 7.81
CA THR A 82 -19.96 -14.37 6.70
C THR A 82 -20.67 -13.11 6.20
N GLU A 83 -21.23 -13.16 4.99
CA GLU A 83 -22.02 -12.06 4.41
C GLU A 83 -22.98 -11.41 5.41
N ARG A 84 -22.99 -10.08 5.41
CA ARG A 84 -23.84 -9.20 6.24
C ARG A 84 -23.59 -9.29 7.75
N GLN A 85 -22.61 -10.06 8.21
CA GLN A 85 -22.17 -9.95 9.60
C GLN A 85 -21.44 -8.63 9.82
N GLU A 86 -21.63 -8.06 10.99
CA GLU A 86 -21.11 -6.76 11.34
C GLU A 86 -19.94 -6.89 12.30
N CYS A 87 -19.03 -5.94 12.22
CA CYS A 87 -17.91 -5.79 13.14
C CYS A 87 -17.65 -4.31 13.42
N TYR A 88 -16.99 -4.05 14.53
CA TYR A 88 -16.46 -2.73 14.84
C TYR A 88 -15.00 -2.67 14.45
N PHE A 89 -14.52 -1.48 14.14
CA PHE A 89 -13.10 -1.25 13.97
C PHE A 89 -12.66 0.06 14.62
N ARG A 90 -11.39 0.07 15.04
CA ARG A 90 -10.65 1.28 15.38
C ARG A 90 -9.45 1.38 14.47
N HIS A 91 -9.01 2.60 14.22
CA HIS A 91 -7.89 2.84 13.35
C HIS A 91 -7.09 4.09 13.71
N SER A 92 -5.83 4.05 13.32
CA SER A 92 -4.94 5.21 13.25
C SER A 92 -4.44 5.33 11.81
N THR A 93 -4.59 6.51 11.21
CA THR A 93 -4.10 6.80 9.85
C THR A 93 -2.79 7.58 9.95
N TYR A 94 -1.77 7.10 9.25
CA TYR A 94 -0.47 7.73 9.14
C TYR A 94 -0.22 8.14 7.70
N ARG A 95 0.14 9.41 7.51
CA ARG A 95 0.57 9.91 6.21
C ARG A 95 2.02 9.50 5.99
N LEU A 96 2.37 9.06 4.79
CA LEU A 96 3.77 8.79 4.43
C LEU A 96 4.45 10.08 4.01
N VAL A 97 5.51 10.46 4.72
CA VAL A 97 6.21 11.74 4.52
C VAL A 97 7.68 11.50 4.22
N GLN A 98 8.20 12.14 3.19
CA GLN A 98 9.63 12.15 2.89
C GLN A 98 10.40 12.89 4.00
N SER A 99 11.42 12.26 4.53
CA SER A 99 12.37 12.78 5.51
C SER A 99 13.80 12.64 4.95
N GLU A 100 14.77 13.30 5.59
CA GLU A 100 16.21 13.14 5.32
C GLU A 100 16.67 11.67 5.43
N ASN A 101 16.02 10.89 6.30
CA ASN A 101 16.36 9.49 6.58
C ASN A 101 15.38 8.50 5.93
N GLY A 102 14.82 8.84 4.77
CA GLY A 102 13.83 7.99 4.06
C GLY A 102 12.39 8.41 4.31
N VAL A 103 11.43 7.55 3.96
CA VAL A 103 10.00 7.84 4.13
C VAL A 103 9.52 7.32 5.48
N LYS A 104 8.84 8.17 6.24
CA LYS A 104 8.33 7.82 7.56
C LYS A 104 6.81 7.99 7.67
N PRO A 105 6.11 7.08 8.38
CA PRO A 105 4.72 7.29 8.73
C PRO A 105 4.62 8.37 9.83
N VAL A 106 3.76 9.35 9.61
CA VAL A 106 3.45 10.42 10.58
C VAL A 106 1.96 10.37 10.87
N LEU A 107 1.58 10.31 12.16
CA LEU A 107 0.19 10.22 12.57
C LEU A 107 -0.61 11.41 12.03
N SER A 108 -1.72 11.12 11.35
CA SER A 108 -2.60 12.11 10.72
C SER A 108 -3.97 12.15 11.40
N SER A 109 -4.52 10.99 11.77
CA SER A 109 -5.78 10.87 12.51
C SER A 109 -5.82 9.57 13.29
N THR A 110 -6.63 9.51 14.34
CA THR A 110 -6.84 8.28 15.13
C THR A 110 -8.20 8.33 15.79
N ASN A 111 -8.82 7.17 15.96
CA ASN A 111 -9.94 6.98 16.89
C ASN A 111 -9.65 5.85 17.90
N GLU A 112 -8.37 5.51 18.11
CA GLU A 112 -8.00 4.38 18.95
C GLU A 112 -8.25 4.63 20.44
N ASN A 113 -8.07 5.88 20.89
CA ASN A 113 -8.03 6.26 22.30
C ASN A 113 -9.10 7.28 22.72
N GLU A 114 -9.99 7.67 21.82
CA GLU A 114 -10.98 8.71 22.12
C GLU A 114 -12.12 8.14 22.97
N MET A 115 -12.10 8.42 24.28
CA MET A 115 -13.21 8.12 25.17
C MET A 115 -14.42 8.96 24.76
N GLY A 116 -15.35 8.35 24.02
CA GLY A 116 -16.63 8.98 23.66
C GLY A 116 -16.94 8.94 22.16
N GLU A 117 -15.95 8.70 21.30
CA GLU A 117 -16.23 8.43 19.89
C GLU A 117 -16.71 7.00 19.69
N GLN A 118 -17.77 6.85 18.91
CA GLN A 118 -18.24 5.52 18.53
C GLN A 118 -17.20 4.87 17.61
N PRO A 119 -16.83 3.59 17.85
CA PRO A 119 -16.00 2.88 16.90
C PRO A 119 -16.66 2.90 15.53
N GLY A 120 -15.85 2.89 14.47
CA GLY A 120 -16.40 2.74 13.13
C GLY A 120 -17.14 1.40 13.03
N GLU A 121 -18.33 1.42 12.47
CA GLU A 121 -19.13 0.22 12.25
C GLU A 121 -19.06 -0.17 10.77
N LEU A 122 -18.81 -1.45 10.51
CA LEU A 122 -18.78 -2.01 9.16
C LEU A 122 -19.68 -3.24 9.09
N SER A 123 -20.54 -3.27 8.07
CA SER A 123 -21.22 -4.49 7.65
C SER A 123 -20.38 -5.19 6.58
N TYR A 124 -19.92 -6.40 6.87
CA TYR A 124 -19.07 -7.15 5.96
C TYR A 124 -19.87 -7.60 4.74
N THR A 125 -19.30 -7.33 3.56
CA THR A 125 -19.74 -7.93 2.31
C THR A 125 -18.52 -8.23 1.45
N THR A 126 -18.51 -9.42 0.84
CA THR A 126 -17.40 -9.89 0.01
C THR A 126 -17.16 -8.99 -1.20
N LEU A 127 -18.19 -8.27 -1.68
CA LEU A 127 -18.12 -7.40 -2.86
C LEU A 127 -17.72 -5.95 -2.56
N SER A 128 -17.34 -5.62 -1.33
CA SER A 128 -16.95 -4.25 -1.00
C SER A 128 -15.53 -3.92 -1.47
N ASP A 129 -15.39 -2.82 -2.20
CA ASP A 129 -14.08 -2.22 -2.52
C ASP A 129 -13.63 -1.18 -1.48
N ILE A 130 -14.33 -1.09 -0.35
CA ILE A 130 -13.94 -0.22 0.76
C ILE A 130 -12.63 -0.77 1.35
N PRO A 131 -11.52 0.00 1.38
CA PRO A 131 -10.21 -0.49 1.80
C PRO A 131 -10.20 -1.14 3.19
N THR A 132 -10.98 -0.61 4.14
CA THR A 132 -11.09 -1.13 5.51
C THR A 132 -11.86 -2.45 5.61
N LEU A 133 -12.60 -2.86 4.58
CA LEU A 133 -13.31 -4.15 4.52
C LEU A 133 -12.49 -5.23 3.82
N LEU A 134 -11.57 -4.87 2.93
CA LEU A 134 -10.77 -5.83 2.16
C LEU A 134 -10.00 -6.84 3.04
N PRO A 135 -9.35 -6.44 4.17
CA PRO A 135 -8.66 -7.38 5.05
C PRO A 135 -9.55 -8.49 5.57
N LEU A 136 -10.83 -8.25 5.83
CA LEU A 136 -11.76 -9.23 6.41
C LEU A 136 -12.06 -10.42 5.48
N ARG A 137 -11.72 -10.30 4.18
CA ARG A 137 -11.67 -11.45 3.26
C ARG A 137 -10.58 -12.46 3.67
N TYR A 138 -9.50 -11.99 4.31
CA TYR A 138 -8.26 -12.73 4.60
C TYR A 138 -7.95 -12.95 6.09
N VAL A 139 -8.43 -12.09 6.99
CA VAL A 139 -8.34 -12.25 8.46
C VAL A 139 -9.72 -12.29 9.15
N GLY A 140 -9.77 -12.61 10.44
CA GLY A 140 -10.99 -12.65 11.25
C GLY A 140 -11.35 -11.32 11.95
N ASN A 141 -12.53 -11.27 12.59
CA ASN A 141 -13.07 -10.08 13.25
C ASN A 141 -12.42 -9.69 14.60
N CYS A 142 -11.32 -10.32 14.99
CA CYS A 142 -10.48 -9.94 16.14
C CYS A 142 -9.02 -9.79 15.71
N SER A 143 -8.79 -9.37 14.46
CA SER A 143 -7.45 -9.17 13.92
C SER A 143 -6.96 -7.74 14.11
N GLU A 144 -5.64 -7.60 14.19
CA GLU A 144 -4.92 -6.35 14.14
C GLU A 144 -4.01 -6.35 12.91
N ILE A 145 -4.11 -5.31 12.08
CA ILE A 145 -3.42 -5.24 10.79
C ILE A 145 -2.88 -3.84 10.53
N TYR A 146 -1.88 -3.78 9.65
CA TYR A 146 -1.53 -2.56 8.93
C TYR A 146 -1.98 -2.67 7.47
N LEU A 147 -2.53 -1.59 6.93
CA LEU A 147 -2.92 -1.43 5.54
C LEU A 147 -2.12 -0.30 4.92
N ALA A 148 -1.20 -0.62 4.01
CA ALA A 148 -0.49 0.38 3.20
C ALA A 148 -1.28 0.62 1.91
N ILE A 149 -1.69 1.87 1.68
CA ILE A 149 -2.55 2.25 0.54
C ILE A 149 -1.77 3.22 -0.36
N ARG A 150 -1.54 2.78 -1.59
CA ARG A 150 -1.04 3.61 -2.67
C ARG A 150 -2.17 4.50 -3.18
N GLN A 151 -1.92 5.80 -3.25
CA GLN A 151 -2.83 6.75 -3.87
C GLN A 151 -2.42 6.99 -5.32
N ILE A 152 -3.33 6.67 -6.25
CA ILE A 152 -3.10 6.83 -7.69
C ILE A 152 -3.89 8.00 -8.31
N SER A 153 -4.65 8.74 -7.49
CA SER A 153 -5.37 9.92 -7.94
C SER A 153 -4.60 11.20 -7.66
N ASP A 154 -4.86 12.22 -8.46
CA ASP A 154 -4.40 13.61 -8.30
C ASP A 154 -5.12 14.37 -7.19
N LYS A 155 -6.11 13.73 -6.53
CA LYS A 155 -6.73 14.26 -5.33
C LYS A 155 -5.70 14.39 -4.21
N SER A 156 -5.93 15.34 -3.30
CA SER A 156 -5.03 15.69 -2.19
C SER A 156 -4.75 14.57 -1.16
N ASP A 157 -5.22 13.35 -1.41
CA ASP A 157 -4.99 12.20 -0.55
C ASP A 157 -3.59 11.64 -0.82
N ALA A 158 -2.70 11.79 0.16
CA ALA A 158 -1.36 11.24 0.10
C ALA A 158 -1.36 9.72 0.36
N PRO A 159 -0.36 8.97 -0.15
CA PRO A 159 -0.16 7.58 0.24
C PRO A 159 -0.07 7.45 1.76
N MET A 160 -0.67 6.39 2.30
CA MET A 160 -0.89 6.26 3.73
C MET A 160 -0.66 4.84 4.24
N LEU A 161 -0.44 4.75 5.54
CA LEU A 161 -0.43 3.53 6.32
C LEU A 161 -1.57 3.64 7.33
N MET A 162 -2.50 2.69 7.35
CA MET A 162 -3.54 2.60 8.37
C MET A 162 -3.23 1.46 9.30
N HIS A 163 -3.29 1.69 10.60
CA HIS A 163 -3.33 0.63 11.61
C HIS A 163 -4.79 0.38 11.94
N ILE A 164 -5.26 -0.87 11.88
CA ILE A 164 -6.66 -1.22 12.08
C ILE A 164 -6.76 -2.37 13.07
N ARG A 165 -7.68 -2.25 14.02
CA ARG A 165 -8.09 -3.33 14.92
C ARG A 165 -9.57 -3.61 14.74
N TYR A 166 -9.92 -4.84 14.44
CA TYR A 166 -11.29 -5.29 14.32
C TYR A 166 -11.78 -5.90 15.63
N PHE A 167 -13.08 -5.76 15.89
CA PHE A 167 -13.76 -6.31 17.05
C PHE A 167 -15.08 -6.94 16.62
N PRO A 168 -15.52 -8.02 17.27
CA PRO A 168 -16.81 -8.63 17.00
C PRO A 168 -17.94 -7.68 17.42
N LYS A 169 -19.07 -7.72 16.69
CA LYS A 169 -20.31 -7.08 17.14
C LYS A 169 -21.09 -8.06 18.01
N GLY A 170 -21.37 -7.68 19.26
CA GLY A 170 -22.15 -8.47 20.21
C GLY A 170 -21.32 -9.53 20.95
N LEU A 171 -20.93 -9.20 22.19
CA LEU A 171 -20.75 -10.17 23.27
C LEU A 171 -21.87 -9.95 24.29
#